data_AF-A0AAU2YZ97-F1
#
_entry.id   AF-A0AAU2YZ97-F1
#
_cell.length_a   1.000
_cell.length_b   1.000
_cell.length_c   1.000
_cell.angle_alpha   90.00
_cell.angle_beta   90.00
_cell.angle_gamma   90.00
#
_symmetry.space_group_name_H-M   'P 1'
#
loop_
_entity.id
_entity.type
_entity.pdbx_description
1 polymer ?
#
loop_
_entity_poly.entity_id
_entity_poly.type
_entity_poly.pdbx_seq_one_letter_code
_entity_poly.pdbx_strand_id
1 'polypeptide(L)'
;MRQRIDLDLAAALLVEHRARWTADQCVASPILWSGGKDAPPVADRSHVDVPHWLGSRITHAGWEVRLAVELDATGWAHLHFLSETAGVHERRRVRSLDRWDALLDQAVARASRIRLVHAQLVAHACTTGWLDWIHGELLLLPTSLIRVRSGLMASVANSLGSNPTAPQPAHTIAYDPAAILAGHRTNKIIPFDGIERARLHGGITTSGMTVSMVDGTRHKLLWLTSEPTRRLLTDRLLPILGDRLTR
;
A
#
# COMPACT_ATOMS: atom_id res chain seq x y z
N MET A 1 16.73 -10.47 25.84
CA MET A 1 16.51 -11.73 25.11
C MET A 1 15.44 -11.47 24.06
N ARG A 2 15.71 -11.62 22.75
CA ARG A 2 14.67 -11.42 21.70
C ARG A 2 13.74 -12.64 21.71
N GLN A 3 12.45 -12.42 21.93
CA GLN A 3 11.43 -13.47 21.81
C GLN A 3 11.41 -13.96 20.35
N ARG A 4 11.68 -15.24 20.14
CA ARG A 4 11.53 -15.91 18.84
C ARG A 4 10.11 -16.43 18.72
N ILE A 5 9.56 -16.41 17.51
CA ILE A 5 8.28 -17.08 17.23
C ILE A 5 8.58 -18.56 17.03
N ASP A 6 7.77 -19.42 17.66
CA ASP A 6 7.78 -20.85 17.40
C ASP A 6 7.16 -21.10 16.01
N LEU A 7 8.00 -21.50 15.05
CA LEU A 7 7.59 -21.70 13.67
C LEU A 7 6.77 -22.98 13.47
N ASP A 8 6.90 -23.98 14.35
CA ASP A 8 6.10 -25.20 14.26
C ASP A 8 4.65 -24.91 14.70
N LEU A 9 4.47 -24.14 15.77
CA LEU A 9 3.14 -23.65 16.16
C LEU A 9 2.54 -22.69 15.14
N ALA A 10 3.34 -21.78 14.57
CA ALA A 10 2.87 -20.87 13.53
C ALA A 10 2.47 -21.62 12.23
N ALA A 11 3.15 -22.72 11.90
CA ALA A 11 2.76 -23.59 10.80
C ALA A 11 1.46 -24.32 11.07
N ALA A 12 1.23 -24.80 12.29
CA ALA A 12 -0.03 -25.45 12.67
C ALA A 12 -1.24 -24.51 12.45
N LEU A 13 -1.11 -23.24 12.87
CA LEU A 13 -2.12 -22.21 12.58
C LEU A 13 -2.31 -22.01 11.07
N LEU A 14 -1.23 -21.94 10.30
CA LEU A 14 -1.33 -21.81 8.85
C LEU A 14 -2.03 -23.02 8.21
N VAL A 15 -1.83 -24.25 8.71
CA VAL A 15 -2.57 -25.44 8.25
C VAL A 15 -4.07 -25.29 8.49
N GLU A 16 -4.47 -24.86 9.69
CA GLU A 16 -5.88 -24.64 10.04
C GLU A 16 -6.53 -23.60 9.11
N HIS A 17 -5.86 -22.47 8.87
CA HIS A 17 -6.31 -21.44 7.94
C HIS A 17 -6.45 -21.96 6.52
N ARG A 18 -5.49 -22.74 6.02
CA ARG A 18 -5.56 -23.32 4.67
C ARG A 18 -6.81 -24.17 4.47
N ALA A 19 -7.24 -24.92 5.49
CA ALA A 19 -8.47 -25.68 5.43
C ALA A 19 -9.70 -24.76 5.28
N ARG A 20 -9.75 -23.66 6.05
CA ARG A 20 -10.84 -22.66 5.96
C ARG A 20 -10.87 -21.97 4.60
N TRP A 21 -9.73 -21.47 4.11
CA TRP A 21 -9.68 -20.78 2.81
C TRP A 21 -10.04 -21.69 1.63
N THR A 22 -9.76 -22.99 1.74
CA THR A 22 -10.19 -23.96 0.73
C THR A 22 -11.71 -24.07 0.65
N ALA A 23 -12.40 -23.97 1.79
CA ALA A 23 -13.87 -23.89 1.81
C ALA A 23 -14.37 -22.61 1.12
N ASP A 24 -13.61 -21.52 1.21
CA ASP A 24 -13.85 -20.24 0.51
C ASP A 24 -13.27 -20.21 -0.92
N GLN A 25 -13.08 -21.38 -1.56
CA GLN A 25 -12.59 -21.54 -2.93
C GLN A 25 -11.17 -21.00 -3.21
N CYS A 26 -10.39 -20.67 -2.18
CA CYS A 26 -8.99 -20.32 -2.34
C CYS A 26 -8.16 -21.60 -2.49
N VAL A 27 -7.12 -21.52 -3.33
CA VAL A 27 -6.12 -22.59 -3.49
C VAL A 27 -4.85 -22.15 -2.77
N ALA A 28 -4.50 -22.87 -1.71
CA ALA A 28 -3.29 -22.61 -0.92
C ALA A 28 -2.25 -23.74 -1.10
N SER A 29 -1.03 -23.36 -1.53
CA SER A 29 0.10 -24.28 -1.67
C SER A 29 0.43 -24.97 -0.34
N PRO A 30 1.13 -26.12 -0.37
CA PRO A 30 1.79 -26.67 0.82
C PRO A 30 2.59 -25.60 1.57
N ILE A 31 2.79 -25.82 2.87
CA ILE A 31 3.68 -24.98 3.66
C ILE A 31 5.10 -25.24 3.18
N LEU A 32 5.78 -24.16 2.85
CA LEU A 32 7.18 -24.16 2.47
C LEU A 32 8.03 -23.78 3.67
N TRP A 33 9.12 -24.49 3.86
CA TRP A 33 10.08 -24.31 4.94
C TRP A 33 11.46 -24.03 4.37
N SER A 34 12.28 -23.26 5.08
CA SER A 34 13.70 -23.16 4.74
C SER A 34 14.57 -23.10 5.98
N GLY A 35 15.70 -23.79 5.92
CA GLY A 35 16.73 -23.83 6.97
C GLY A 35 17.69 -22.65 6.95
N GLY A 36 17.53 -21.68 6.05
CA GLY A 36 18.42 -20.53 5.95
C GLY A 36 17.99 -19.53 4.89
N LYS A 37 18.66 -18.37 4.84
CA LYS A 37 18.33 -17.32 3.87
C LYS A 37 18.53 -17.76 2.42
N ASP A 38 19.54 -18.62 2.19
CA ASP A 38 19.96 -19.06 0.86
C ASP A 38 19.58 -20.53 0.57
N ALA A 39 18.96 -21.22 1.52
CA ALA A 39 18.51 -22.59 1.33
C ALA A 39 17.19 -22.61 0.54
N PRO A 40 17.06 -23.48 -0.48
CA PRO A 40 15.82 -23.58 -1.26
C PRO A 40 14.65 -23.99 -0.34
N PRO A 41 13.46 -23.43 -0.55
CA PRO A 41 12.29 -23.82 0.21
C PRO A 41 11.89 -25.27 -0.10
N VAL A 42 11.57 -26.04 0.92
CA VAL A 42 11.11 -27.44 0.83
C VAL A 42 9.72 -27.58 1.44
N ALA A 43 8.90 -28.47 0.88
CA ALA A 43 7.55 -28.73 1.40
C ALA A 43 7.54 -29.64 2.63
N ASP A 44 8.57 -30.49 2.77
CA ASP A 44 8.70 -31.43 3.88
C ASP A 44 9.51 -30.81 5.04
N ARG A 45 8.85 -30.63 6.20
CA ARG A 45 9.45 -30.08 7.42
C ARG A 45 10.61 -30.93 7.95
N SER A 46 10.61 -32.24 7.70
CA SER A 46 11.64 -33.16 8.19
C SER A 46 13.00 -32.95 7.52
N HIS A 47 13.03 -32.30 6.36
CA HIS A 47 14.26 -31.95 5.64
C HIS A 47 14.93 -30.67 6.15
N VAL A 48 14.42 -30.07 7.23
CA VAL A 48 14.94 -28.83 7.81
C VAL A 48 15.22 -29.02 9.29
N ASP A 49 16.49 -29.04 9.69
CA ASP A 49 16.84 -29.20 11.12
C ASP A 49 16.37 -28.02 11.97
N VAL A 50 16.65 -26.79 11.52
CA VAL A 50 16.26 -25.55 12.20
C VAL A 50 15.56 -24.62 11.21
N PRO A 51 14.23 -24.45 11.28
CA PRO A 51 13.52 -23.58 10.35
C PRO A 51 13.86 -22.11 10.65
N HIS A 52 14.20 -21.38 9.59
CA HIS A 52 14.44 -19.93 9.64
C HIS A 52 13.22 -19.13 9.20
N TRP A 53 12.42 -19.67 8.28
CA TRP A 53 11.12 -19.13 7.90
C TRP A 53 10.18 -20.24 7.38
N LEU A 54 8.89 -19.94 7.42
CA LEU A 54 7.82 -20.73 6.81
C LEU A 54 6.96 -19.84 5.92
N GLY A 55 6.25 -20.40 4.94
CA GLY A 55 5.27 -19.65 4.17
C GLY A 55 4.32 -20.49 3.33
N SER A 56 3.34 -19.84 2.73
CA SER A 56 2.41 -20.46 1.78
C SER A 56 1.98 -19.44 0.73
N ARG A 57 1.63 -19.94 -0.46
CA ARG A 57 1.10 -19.17 -1.57
C ARG A 57 -0.38 -19.44 -1.70
N ILE A 58 -1.18 -18.39 -1.80
CA ILE A 58 -2.64 -18.43 -1.82
C ILE A 58 -3.11 -17.72 -3.09
N THR A 59 -4.03 -18.36 -3.79
CA THR A 59 -4.67 -17.84 -5.01
C THR A 59 -6.17 -18.04 -4.94
N HIS A 60 -6.92 -17.22 -5.65
CA HIS A 60 -8.34 -17.38 -5.84
C HIS A 60 -8.70 -16.83 -7.22
N ALA A 61 -9.63 -17.48 -7.93
CA ALA A 61 -9.94 -17.13 -9.32
C ALA A 61 -10.46 -15.70 -9.51
N GLY A 62 -11.13 -15.16 -8.48
CA GLY A 62 -11.63 -13.78 -8.47
C GLY A 62 -10.63 -12.72 -8.00
N TRP A 63 -9.37 -13.07 -7.68
CA TRP A 63 -8.37 -12.09 -7.25
C TRP A 63 -7.49 -11.66 -8.42
N GLU A 64 -7.14 -10.37 -8.46
CA GLU A 64 -6.15 -9.84 -9.43
C GLU A 64 -4.69 -10.16 -9.01
N VAL A 65 -4.50 -10.66 -7.79
CA VAL A 65 -3.18 -10.95 -7.23
C VAL A 65 -3.12 -12.35 -6.63
N ARG A 66 -1.94 -12.94 -6.69
CA ARG A 66 -1.51 -14.05 -5.83
C ARG A 66 -0.91 -13.49 -4.55
N LEU A 67 -1.27 -14.06 -3.41
CA LEU A 67 -0.68 -13.74 -2.13
C LEU A 67 0.39 -14.79 -1.78
N ALA A 68 1.57 -14.35 -1.34
CA ALA A 68 2.46 -15.21 -0.54
C ALA A 68 2.59 -14.61 0.86
N VAL A 69 2.40 -15.45 1.87
CA VAL A 69 2.60 -15.10 3.28
C VAL A 69 3.77 -15.89 3.81
N GLU A 70 4.74 -15.20 4.39
CA GLU A 70 5.93 -15.81 4.98
C GLU A 70 6.14 -15.25 6.38
N LEU A 71 6.71 -16.05 7.27
CA LEU A 71 7.05 -15.67 8.63
C LEU A 71 8.43 -16.20 8.98
N ASP A 72 9.33 -15.30 9.39
CA ASP A 72 10.64 -15.68 9.91
C ASP A 72 10.62 -15.93 11.43
N ALA A 73 11.59 -16.73 11.90
CA ALA A 73 11.74 -17.05 13.32
C ALA A 73 12.03 -15.81 14.20
N THR A 74 12.41 -14.69 13.58
CA THR A 74 12.65 -13.43 14.28
C THR A 74 11.36 -12.67 14.54
N GLY A 75 10.22 -13.07 13.96
CA GLY A 75 8.92 -12.43 14.08
C GLY A 75 8.67 -11.33 13.05
N TRP A 76 9.32 -11.37 11.89
CA TRP A 76 8.87 -10.59 10.72
C TRP A 76 8.05 -11.45 9.80
N ALA A 77 6.83 -10.99 9.52
CA ALA A 77 6.02 -11.53 8.45
C ALA A 77 6.26 -10.71 7.17
N HIS A 78 6.31 -11.41 6.05
CA HIS A 78 6.47 -10.88 4.72
C HIS A 78 5.23 -11.23 3.91
N LEU A 79 4.56 -10.21 3.38
CA LEU A 79 3.42 -10.36 2.49
C LEU A 79 3.84 -9.95 1.09
N HIS A 80 3.62 -10.83 0.13
CA HIS A 80 3.89 -10.57 -1.27
C HIS A 80 2.58 -10.62 -2.04
N PHE A 81 2.20 -9.50 -2.63
CA PHE A 81 1.09 -9.43 -3.58
C PHE A 81 1.68 -9.42 -4.98
N LEU A 82 1.40 -10.46 -5.76
CA LEU A 82 2.07 -10.75 -7.03
C LEU A 82 1.03 -10.79 -8.16
N SER A 83 1.31 -10.12 -9.28
CA SER A 83 0.66 -10.34 -10.57
C SER A 83 1.64 -11.00 -11.54
N GLU A 84 1.25 -11.19 -12.79
CA GLU A 84 2.14 -11.71 -13.83
C GLU A 84 3.32 -10.77 -14.13
N THR A 85 3.12 -9.46 -13.98
CA THR A 85 4.06 -8.42 -14.43
C THR A 85 4.67 -7.61 -13.31
N ALA A 86 4.15 -7.71 -12.08
CA ALA A 86 4.61 -6.91 -10.96
C ALA A 86 4.45 -7.63 -9.62
N GLY A 87 5.14 -7.12 -8.60
CA GLY A 87 5.00 -7.59 -7.23
C GLY A 87 5.21 -6.46 -6.23
N VAL A 88 4.46 -6.50 -5.13
CA VAL A 88 4.59 -5.59 -4.01
C VAL A 88 4.89 -6.38 -2.74
N HIS A 89 5.93 -5.95 -2.04
CA HIS A 89 6.40 -6.56 -0.81
C HIS A 89 6.07 -5.67 0.39
N GLU A 90 5.43 -6.26 1.40
CA GLU A 90 5.18 -5.61 2.67
C GLU A 90 5.78 -6.42 3.83
N ARG A 91 6.27 -5.70 4.84
CA ARG A 91 6.82 -6.30 6.05
C ARG A 91 5.98 -5.90 7.26
N ARG A 92 5.61 -6.88 8.09
CA ARG A 92 4.83 -6.67 9.30
C ARG A 92 5.54 -7.32 10.48
N ARG A 93 5.60 -6.62 11.61
CA ARG A 93 6.16 -7.19 12.84
C ARG A 93 5.09 -8.02 13.54
N VAL A 94 5.36 -9.30 13.73
CA VAL A 94 4.52 -10.26 14.44
C VAL A 94 5.20 -10.59 15.77
N ARG A 95 4.52 -10.28 16.87
CA ARG A 95 5.09 -10.43 18.23
C ARG A 95 4.51 -11.62 19.00
N SER A 96 3.48 -12.27 18.46
CA SER A 96 2.81 -13.42 19.08
C SER A 96 2.12 -14.26 18.01
N LEU A 97 1.74 -15.48 18.37
CA LEU A 97 0.95 -16.37 17.51
C LEU A 97 -0.45 -15.81 17.23
N ASP A 98 -1.13 -15.18 18.20
CA ASP A 98 -2.42 -14.52 17.94
C ASP A 98 -2.32 -13.39 16.91
N ARG A 99 -1.19 -12.67 16.89
CA ARG A 99 -0.93 -11.64 15.87
C ARG A 99 -0.60 -12.24 14.51
N TRP A 100 -0.02 -13.44 14.47
CA TRP A 100 0.17 -14.19 13.25
C TRP A 100 -1.17 -14.66 12.69
N ASP A 101 -1.98 -15.30 13.55
CA ASP A 101 -3.33 -15.76 13.24
C ASP A 101 -4.21 -14.66 12.65
N ALA A 102 -4.31 -13.51 13.33
CA ALA A 102 -5.06 -12.37 12.83
C ALA A 102 -4.48 -11.78 11.53
N LEU A 103 -3.16 -11.83 11.34
CA LEU A 103 -2.51 -11.34 10.12
C LEU A 103 -2.88 -12.20 8.91
N LEU A 104 -2.99 -13.52 9.09
CA LEU A 104 -3.35 -14.45 8.01
C LEU A 104 -4.75 -14.13 7.46
N ASP A 105 -5.75 -14.01 8.33
CA ASP A 105 -7.13 -13.66 7.93
C ASP A 105 -7.19 -12.27 7.27
N GLN A 106 -6.48 -11.29 7.84
CA GLN A 106 -6.40 -9.95 7.26
C GLN A 106 -5.72 -9.95 5.89
N ALA A 107 -4.63 -10.71 5.70
CA ALA A 107 -3.89 -10.76 4.45
C ALA A 107 -4.73 -11.37 3.33
N VAL A 108 -5.43 -12.46 3.59
CA VAL A 108 -6.35 -13.11 2.63
C VAL A 108 -7.54 -12.22 2.30
N ALA A 109 -8.21 -11.66 3.31
CA ALA A 109 -9.31 -10.72 3.08
C ALA A 109 -8.86 -9.51 2.26
N ARG A 110 -7.65 -9.01 2.50
CA ARG A 110 -7.08 -7.88 1.76
C ARG A 110 -6.68 -8.26 0.33
N ALA A 111 -6.11 -9.44 0.10
CA ALA A 111 -5.74 -9.91 -1.23
C ALA A 111 -6.94 -9.92 -2.19
N SER A 112 -8.15 -10.20 -1.69
CA SER A 112 -9.38 -10.16 -2.48
C SER A 112 -9.78 -8.78 -3.03
N ARG A 113 -9.18 -7.70 -2.51
CA ARG A 113 -9.51 -6.31 -2.88
C ARG A 113 -8.32 -5.53 -3.43
N ILE A 114 -7.12 -6.11 -3.38
CA ILE A 114 -5.91 -5.44 -3.84
C ILE A 114 -5.82 -5.52 -5.36
N ARG A 115 -5.40 -4.39 -5.94
CA ARG A 115 -4.89 -4.30 -7.30
C ARG A 115 -3.45 -3.83 -7.28
N LEU A 116 -2.63 -4.36 -8.19
CA LEU A 116 -1.29 -3.81 -8.40
C LEU A 116 -1.37 -2.70 -9.45
N VAL A 117 -1.08 -1.48 -9.05
CA VAL A 117 -1.18 -0.30 -9.92
C VAL A 117 0.10 0.52 -9.87
N HIS A 118 0.46 1.11 -10.99
CA HIS A 118 1.55 2.09 -11.02
C HIS A 118 1.08 3.40 -10.39
N ALA A 119 1.89 3.93 -9.48
CA ALA A 119 1.67 5.21 -8.83
C ALA A 119 2.94 6.04 -8.91
N GLN A 120 2.79 7.34 -9.16
CA GLN A 120 3.86 8.31 -9.08
C GLN A 120 3.66 9.19 -7.86
N LEU A 121 4.65 9.26 -6.97
CA LEU A 121 4.64 10.23 -5.88
C LEU A 121 4.87 11.63 -6.44
N VAL A 122 3.86 12.48 -6.33
CA VAL A 122 3.93 13.85 -6.85
C VAL A 122 4.17 14.88 -5.75
N ALA A 123 3.80 14.59 -4.50
CA ALA A 123 4.08 15.42 -3.33
C ALA A 123 4.32 14.57 -2.07
N HIS A 124 5.33 14.89 -1.27
CA HIS A 124 5.57 14.27 0.05
C HIS A 124 4.82 14.99 1.18
N ALA A 125 4.56 16.28 0.96
CA ALA A 125 3.98 17.17 1.95
C ALA A 125 2.62 17.70 1.48
N CYS A 126 1.62 16.83 1.38
CA CYS A 126 0.25 17.19 0.99
C CYS A 126 -0.73 17.24 2.18
N THR A 127 -1.31 18.42 2.43
CA THR A 127 -2.39 18.63 3.40
C THR A 127 -3.74 18.85 2.70
N THR A 128 -4.84 18.66 3.42
CA THR A 128 -6.19 18.91 2.90
C THR A 128 -6.77 20.27 3.31
N GLY A 129 -5.96 21.12 3.94
CA GLY A 129 -6.36 22.45 4.38
C GLY A 129 -5.60 22.92 5.61
N TRP A 130 -5.71 24.21 5.90
CA TRP A 130 -5.13 24.92 7.05
C TRP A 130 -5.56 24.43 8.44
N LEU A 131 -6.56 23.56 8.56
CA LEU A 131 -6.91 22.91 9.83
C LEU A 131 -6.38 21.45 9.93
N ASP A 132 -5.82 20.91 8.84
CA ASP A 132 -5.12 19.62 8.84
C ASP A 132 -3.63 19.86 8.61
N TRP A 133 -2.87 20.06 9.69
CA TRP A 133 -1.42 20.32 9.62
C TRP A 133 -0.59 19.05 9.43
N ILE A 134 -1.24 17.89 9.42
CA ILE A 134 -0.54 16.62 9.27
C ILE A 134 -0.46 16.30 7.79
N HIS A 135 0.78 16.33 7.30
CA HIS A 135 1.10 16.07 5.90
C HIS A 135 0.77 14.61 5.53
N GLY A 136 0.66 14.39 4.24
CA GLY A 136 0.52 13.09 3.64
C GLY A 136 1.13 13.09 2.26
N GLU A 137 1.23 11.91 1.69
CA GLU A 137 1.72 11.73 0.33
C GLU A 137 0.57 11.94 -0.66
N LEU A 138 0.85 12.61 -1.77
CA LEU A 138 -0.04 12.68 -2.92
C LEU A 138 0.52 11.79 -4.02
N LEU A 139 -0.21 10.73 -4.34
CA LEU A 139 0.11 9.75 -5.37
C LEU A 139 -0.77 10.00 -6.59
N LEU A 140 -0.17 10.05 -7.76
CA LEU A 140 -0.83 10.08 -9.05
C LEU A 140 -0.91 8.67 -9.62
N LEU A 141 -2.12 8.16 -9.82
CA LEU A 141 -2.41 6.90 -10.50
C LEU A 141 -2.95 7.20 -11.91
N PRO A 142 -3.03 6.18 -12.80
CA PRO A 142 -3.59 6.35 -14.14
C PRO A 142 -5.03 6.90 -14.16
N THR A 143 -5.83 6.59 -13.15
CA THR A 143 -7.28 6.91 -13.10
C THR A 143 -7.69 7.77 -11.91
N SER A 144 -6.77 8.08 -10.99
CA SER A 144 -7.12 8.82 -9.78
C SER A 144 -5.92 9.55 -9.16
N LEU A 145 -6.22 10.53 -8.31
CA LEU A 145 -5.30 11.07 -7.32
C LEU A 145 -5.61 10.48 -5.96
N ILE A 146 -4.58 10.05 -5.24
CA ILE A 146 -4.72 9.52 -3.88
C ILE A 146 -3.93 10.39 -2.94
N ARG A 147 -4.56 10.82 -1.85
CA ARG A 147 -3.86 11.40 -0.71
C ARG A 147 -3.88 10.39 0.44
N VAL A 148 -2.71 10.02 0.92
CA VAL A 148 -2.54 9.16 2.11
C VAL A 148 -1.86 9.95 3.21
N ARG A 149 -2.53 10.11 4.34
CA ARG A 149 -1.97 10.77 5.54
C ARG A 149 -0.72 10.03 6.00
N SER A 150 0.33 10.79 6.28
CA SER A 150 1.53 10.27 6.93
C SER A 150 1.39 10.26 8.46
N GLY A 151 2.22 9.49 9.15
CA GLY A 151 2.32 9.57 10.62
C GLY A 151 2.85 10.93 11.10
N LEU A 152 2.58 11.28 12.37
CA LEU A 152 2.97 12.57 12.95
C LEU A 152 4.47 12.87 12.80
N MET A 153 5.32 11.85 13.00
CA MET A 153 6.78 11.97 12.87
C MET A 153 7.23 12.22 11.44
N ALA A 154 6.60 11.57 10.46
CA ALA A 154 6.85 11.83 9.05
C ALA A 154 6.41 13.25 8.66
N SER A 155 5.32 13.76 9.25
CA SER A 155 4.87 15.14 9.04
C SER A 155 5.89 16.18 9.52
N VAL A 156 6.55 15.96 10.67
CA VAL A 156 7.61 16.86 11.15
C VAL A 156 8.83 16.80 10.24
N ALA A 157 9.28 15.60 9.86
CA ALA A 157 10.39 15.43 8.94
C ALA A 157 10.14 16.12 7.58
N ASN A 158 8.93 15.97 7.03
CA ASN A 158 8.56 16.58 5.74
C ASN A 158 8.40 18.11 5.82
N SER A 159 8.17 18.67 7.02
CA SER A 159 8.11 20.12 7.21
C SER A 159 9.49 20.79 7.33
N LEU A 160 10.53 20.02 7.68
CA LEU A 160 11.90 20.50 7.92
C LEU A 160 12.89 20.05 6.84
N GLY A 161 12.53 19.08 5.99
CA GLY A 161 13.43 18.44 5.04
C GLY A 161 13.53 19.15 3.70
N SER A 162 14.68 18.96 3.03
CA SER A 162 14.85 19.24 1.61
C SER A 162 13.96 18.31 0.80
N ASN A 163 12.79 18.80 0.37
CA ASN A 163 11.92 18.01 -0.49
C ASN A 163 12.61 17.73 -1.83
N PRO A 164 12.47 16.51 -2.37
CA PRO A 164 13.03 16.20 -3.67
C PRO A 164 12.46 17.16 -4.71
N THR A 165 13.37 17.89 -5.36
CA THR A 165 13.05 18.82 -6.45
C THR A 165 12.82 18.10 -7.78
N ALA A 166 13.26 16.84 -7.87
CA ALA A 166 13.05 16.00 -9.04
C ALA A 166 11.79 15.13 -8.90
N PRO A 167 11.03 14.92 -9.98
CA PRO A 167 9.93 13.95 -10.01
C PRO A 167 10.44 12.54 -9.65
N GLN A 168 9.74 11.86 -8.75
CA GLN A 168 10.03 10.45 -8.49
C GLN A 168 9.56 9.57 -9.64
N PRO A 169 10.26 8.47 -9.96
CA PRO A 169 9.77 7.50 -10.92
C PRO A 169 8.48 6.84 -10.41
N ALA A 170 7.62 6.44 -11.34
CA ALA A 170 6.46 5.64 -10.99
C ALA A 170 6.91 4.27 -10.45
N HIS A 171 6.22 3.77 -9.44
CA HIS A 171 6.44 2.45 -8.86
C HIS A 171 5.11 1.73 -8.65
N THR A 172 5.14 0.42 -8.52
CA THR A 172 3.93 -0.37 -8.29
C THR A 172 3.57 -0.34 -6.81
N ILE A 173 2.28 -0.13 -6.50
CA ILE A 173 1.73 -0.19 -5.15
C ILE A 173 0.61 -1.24 -5.05
N ALA A 174 0.39 -1.76 -3.85
CA ALA A 174 -0.77 -2.61 -3.53
C ALA A 174 -1.95 -1.70 -3.19
N TYR A 175 -2.74 -1.35 -4.20
CA TYR A 175 -3.87 -0.45 -4.08
C TYR A 175 -5.09 -1.17 -3.50
N ASP A 176 -5.45 -0.80 -2.27
CA ASP A 176 -6.69 -1.19 -1.60
C ASP A 176 -7.48 0.09 -1.26
N PRO A 177 -8.49 0.47 -2.07
CA PRO A 177 -9.27 1.68 -1.85
C PRO A 177 -9.93 1.73 -0.48
N ALA A 178 -10.48 0.59 -0.01
CA ALA A 178 -11.20 0.51 1.24
C ALA A 178 -10.27 0.73 2.43
N ALA A 179 -9.09 0.11 2.42
CA ALA A 179 -8.08 0.31 3.45
C ALA A 179 -7.55 1.76 3.49
N ILE A 180 -7.34 2.38 2.32
CA ILE A 180 -6.90 3.77 2.24
C ILE A 180 -7.92 4.70 2.89
N LEU A 181 -9.21 4.57 2.55
CA LEU A 181 -10.26 5.44 3.09
C LEU A 181 -10.51 5.18 4.59
N ALA A 182 -10.48 3.92 5.02
CA ALA A 182 -10.64 3.55 6.43
C ALA A 182 -9.47 4.01 7.31
N GLY A 183 -8.26 4.16 6.73
CA GLY A 183 -7.06 4.52 7.49
C GLY A 183 -7.14 5.90 8.14
N HIS A 184 -7.81 6.87 7.51
CA HIS A 184 -8.06 8.17 8.11
C HIS A 184 -9.10 8.99 7.33
N ARG A 185 -9.94 9.78 8.02
CA ARG A 185 -10.95 10.66 7.40
C ARG A 185 -10.40 11.71 6.41
N THR A 186 -9.12 12.05 6.53
CA THR A 186 -8.45 13.00 5.61
C THR A 186 -7.74 12.31 4.45
N ASN A 187 -7.70 10.98 4.40
CA ASN A 187 -7.31 10.28 3.18
C ASN A 187 -8.35 10.54 2.09
N LYS A 188 -7.90 10.59 0.84
CA LYS A 188 -8.74 10.89 -0.31
C LYS A 188 -8.37 9.96 -1.46
N ILE A 189 -9.39 9.56 -2.20
CA ILE A 189 -9.28 8.96 -3.53
C ILE A 189 -10.16 9.83 -4.42
N ILE A 190 -9.55 10.48 -5.40
CA ILE A 190 -10.20 11.45 -6.29
C ILE A 190 -10.12 10.86 -7.71
N PRO A 191 -11.15 10.12 -8.15
CA PRO A 191 -11.16 9.50 -9.47
C PRO A 191 -11.40 10.55 -10.56
N PHE A 192 -10.70 10.43 -11.70
CA PHE A 192 -10.68 11.47 -12.74
C PHE A 192 -11.97 11.59 -13.55
N ASP A 193 -12.69 10.47 -13.68
CA ASP A 193 -14.02 10.42 -14.32
C ASP A 193 -15.05 11.23 -13.53
N GLY A 194 -14.95 11.25 -12.20
CA GLY A 194 -15.83 12.00 -11.31
C GLY A 194 -15.50 13.50 -11.17
N ILE A 195 -14.41 13.99 -11.76
CA ILE A 195 -14.02 15.41 -11.65
C ILE A 195 -14.91 16.27 -12.57
N GLU A 196 -15.70 17.18 -12.01
CA GLU A 196 -16.41 18.19 -12.81
C GLU A 196 -15.45 19.32 -13.21
N ARG A 197 -14.69 19.83 -12.24
CA ARG A 197 -13.73 20.92 -12.46
C ARG A 197 -12.53 20.78 -11.52
N ALA A 198 -11.35 21.01 -12.04
CA ALA A 198 -10.10 21.09 -11.30
C ALA A 198 -9.45 22.45 -11.51
N ARG A 199 -8.87 23.00 -10.45
CA ARG A 199 -8.05 24.22 -10.53
C ARG A 199 -6.76 24.04 -9.76
N LEU A 200 -5.64 24.24 -10.44
CA LEU A 200 -4.32 24.31 -9.83
C LEU A 200 -4.04 25.75 -9.41
N HIS A 201 -3.42 25.93 -8.26
CA HIS A 201 -3.06 27.24 -7.69
C HIS A 201 -1.56 27.28 -7.45
N GLY A 202 -0.92 28.39 -7.79
CA GLY A 202 0.45 28.70 -7.39
C GLY A 202 0.47 29.74 -6.29
N GLY A 203 1.32 29.55 -5.29
CA GLY A 203 1.57 30.54 -4.25
C GLY A 203 3.05 30.62 -3.90
N ILE A 204 3.42 31.58 -3.05
CA ILE A 204 4.83 31.85 -2.70
C ILE A 204 5.42 30.68 -1.91
N THR A 205 4.73 30.26 -0.84
CA THR A 205 5.19 29.16 0.04
C THR A 205 4.43 27.86 -0.20
N THR A 206 3.16 27.96 -0.59
CA THR A 206 2.27 26.81 -0.79
C THR A 206 1.60 26.92 -2.16
N SER A 207 1.56 25.81 -2.88
CA SER A 207 0.76 25.60 -4.08
C SER A 207 -0.35 24.61 -3.77
N GLY A 208 -1.32 24.44 -4.68
CA GLY A 208 -2.42 23.53 -4.39
C GLY A 208 -3.33 23.21 -5.55
N MET A 209 -4.34 22.39 -5.26
CA MET A 209 -5.41 22.03 -6.17
C MET A 209 -6.74 22.09 -5.44
N THR A 210 -7.74 22.62 -6.12
CA THR A 210 -9.14 22.47 -5.72
C THR A 210 -9.87 21.65 -6.78
N VAL A 211 -10.63 20.66 -6.33
CA VAL A 211 -11.41 19.77 -7.19
C VAL A 211 -12.87 19.86 -6.78
N SER A 212 -13.76 20.08 -7.75
CA SER A 212 -15.19 19.88 -7.63
C SER A 212 -15.55 18.60 -8.36
N MET A 213 -16.30 17.73 -7.70
CA MET A 213 -16.76 16.46 -8.22
C MET A 213 -18.18 16.58 -8.77
N VAL A 214 -18.57 15.69 -9.68
CA VAL A 214 -19.92 15.63 -10.27
C VAL A 214 -21.01 15.40 -9.21
N ASP A 215 -20.69 14.70 -8.11
CA ASP A 215 -21.58 14.49 -6.97
C ASP A 215 -21.71 15.71 -6.03
N GLY A 216 -21.10 16.83 -6.38
CA GLY A 216 -21.09 18.07 -5.61
C GLY A 216 -20.03 18.13 -4.49
N THR A 217 -19.30 17.04 -4.23
CA THR A 217 -18.23 17.04 -3.25
C THR A 217 -17.04 17.90 -3.71
N ARG A 218 -16.28 18.43 -2.74
CA ARG A 218 -15.12 19.28 -3.01
C ARG A 218 -13.89 18.81 -2.25
N HIS A 219 -12.75 18.87 -2.91
CA HIS A 219 -11.46 18.54 -2.33
C HIS A 219 -10.50 19.71 -2.46
N LYS A 220 -9.74 19.95 -1.40
CA LYS A 220 -8.62 20.88 -1.38
C LYS A 220 -7.37 20.08 -1.05
N LEU A 221 -6.34 20.26 -1.86
CA LEU A 221 -5.01 19.66 -1.68
C LEU A 221 -4.00 20.80 -1.70
N LEU A 222 -3.11 20.83 -0.72
CA LEU A 222 -2.09 21.86 -0.56
C LEU A 222 -0.73 21.20 -0.40
N TRP A 223 0.30 21.73 -1.02
CA TRP A 223 1.67 21.24 -0.94
C TRP A 223 2.68 22.39 -1.05
N LEU A 224 3.94 22.11 -0.73
CA LEU A 224 5.00 23.12 -0.73
C LEU A 224 5.33 23.54 -2.17
N THR A 225 5.48 24.85 -2.43
CA THR A 225 5.77 25.36 -3.78
C THR A 225 7.10 24.87 -4.34
N SER A 226 8.05 24.46 -3.47
CA SER A 226 9.33 23.87 -3.89
C SER A 226 9.20 22.48 -4.52
N GLU A 227 8.08 21.78 -4.33
CA GLU A 227 7.85 20.48 -4.95
C GLU A 227 7.46 20.62 -6.44
N PRO A 228 7.86 19.66 -7.30
CA PRO A 228 7.53 19.68 -8.73
C PRO A 228 6.04 19.41 -9.03
N THR A 229 5.22 19.20 -8.00
CA THR A 229 3.82 18.75 -8.03
C THR A 229 2.97 19.54 -9.01
N ARG A 230 3.00 20.89 -8.99
CA ARG A 230 2.11 21.71 -9.84
C ARG A 230 2.38 21.46 -11.31
N ARG A 231 3.66 21.43 -11.70
CA ARG A 231 4.07 21.17 -13.08
C ARG A 231 3.69 19.76 -13.50
N LEU A 232 4.02 18.76 -12.67
CA LEU A 232 3.67 17.36 -12.93
C LEU A 232 2.17 17.14 -13.10
N LEU A 233 1.34 17.69 -12.19
CA LEU A 233 -0.11 17.59 -12.29
C LEU A 233 -0.65 18.33 -13.52
N THR A 234 -0.06 19.47 -13.88
CA THR A 234 -0.44 20.18 -15.11
C THR A 234 -0.20 19.29 -16.33
N ASP A 235 1.02 18.75 -16.46
CA ASP A 235 1.43 17.97 -17.63
C ASP A 235 0.66 16.66 -17.73
N ARG A 236 0.37 16.02 -16.58
CA ARG A 236 -0.31 14.71 -16.54
C ARG A 236 -1.82 14.79 -16.59
N LEU A 237 -2.43 15.81 -16.00
CA LEU A 237 -3.90 15.92 -15.95
C LEU A 237 -4.47 16.68 -17.14
N LEU A 238 -3.71 17.55 -17.82
CA LEU A 238 -4.22 18.28 -18.99
C LEU A 238 -4.73 17.33 -20.09
N PRO A 239 -4.02 16.25 -20.48
CA PRO A 239 -4.53 15.30 -21.47
C PRO A 239 -5.79 14.53 -21.02
N ILE A 240 -6.04 14.42 -19.71
CA ILE A 240 -7.14 13.63 -19.13
C ILE A 240 -8.38 14.51 -18.89
N LEU A 241 -8.17 15.72 -18.39
CA LEU A 241 -9.23 16.63 -17.95
C LEU A 241 -9.60 17.66 -19.02
N GLY A 242 -8.68 17.99 -19.94
CA GLY A 242 -8.89 19.03 -20.95
C GLY A 242 -9.33 20.35 -20.30
N ASP A 243 -10.42 20.92 -20.81
CA ASP A 243 -10.98 22.19 -20.36
C ASP A 243 -11.51 22.17 -18.91
N ARG A 244 -11.67 20.99 -18.30
CA ARG A 244 -12.02 20.87 -16.89
C ARG A 244 -10.87 21.30 -15.97
N LEU A 245 -9.63 21.38 -16.47
CA LEU A 245 -8.46 21.80 -15.71
C LEU A 245 -8.10 23.27 -15.97
N THR A 246 -8.14 24.08 -14.91
CA THR A 246 -7.75 25.50 -14.94
C THR A 246 -6.54 25.76 -14.04
N ARG A 247 -5.90 26.94 -14.21
CA ARG A 247 -4.63 27.31 -13.53
C ARG A 247 -4.76 28.54 -12.63
#